data_AF-A0A963QNX5-F1
#
_entry.id   AF-A0A963QNX5-F1
#
_cell.length_a   1.000
_cell.length_b   1.000
_cell.length_c   1.000
_cell.angle_alpha   90.00
_cell.angle_beta   90.00
_cell.angle_gamma   90.00
#
_symmetry.space_group_name_H-M   'P 1'
#
loop_
_entity.id
_entity.type
_entity.pdbx_description
1 polymer ?
#
loop_
_entity_poly.entity_id
_entity_poly.type
_entity_poly.pdbx_seq_one_letter_code
_entity_poly.pdbx_strand_id
1 'polypeptide(L)' 'MVKLNKIYTRTGDDGTTGLVDGSRCAKDDARMEAIGAVDEANSALGLAAVALSDGPHASTLSRIQNDL' A
#
# COMPACT_ATOMS: atom_id res chain seq x y z
N MET A 1 -6.96 6.69 13.20
CA MET A 1 -5.57 7.01 12.81
C MET A 1 -4.78 5.70 12.79
N VAL A 2 -4.11 5.36 11.69
CA VAL A 2 -3.26 4.17 11.59
C VAL A 2 -2.04 4.35 12.49
N LYS A 3 -1.65 3.30 13.24
CA LYS A 3 -0.51 3.35 14.16
C LYS A 3 0.57 2.36 13.70
N LEU A 4 1.71 2.90 13.26
CA LEU A 4 2.89 2.11 12.88
C LEU A 4 3.89 2.15 14.03
N ASN A 5 4.01 1.07 14.82
CA ASN A 5 4.95 0.96 15.94
C ASN A 5 6.02 -0.14 15.73
N LYS A 6 5.61 -1.40 15.74
CA LYS A 6 6.42 -2.56 15.38
C LYS A 6 5.90 -3.06 14.06
N ILE A 7 6.73 -2.96 13.02
CA ILE A 7 6.34 -3.34 11.67
C ILE A 7 6.07 -4.86 11.59
N TYR A 8 6.93 -5.69 12.21
CA TYR A 8 6.68 -7.12 12.30
C TYR A 8 5.88 -7.47 13.56
N THR A 9 4.72 -8.09 13.37
CA THR A 9 3.84 -8.56 14.46
C THR A 9 3.76 -10.08 14.56
N ARG A 10 4.18 -10.80 13.50
CA ARG A 10 4.03 -12.26 13.33
C ARG A 10 2.59 -12.77 13.27
N THR A 11 1.59 -11.88 13.26
CA THR A 11 0.18 -12.26 13.22
C THR A 11 -0.29 -12.87 11.90
N GLY A 12 0.57 -12.91 10.88
CA GLY A 12 0.24 -13.51 9.58
C GLY A 12 1.17 -14.67 9.20
N ASP A 13 1.91 -15.22 10.15
CA ASP A 13 2.83 -16.35 9.92
C ASP A 13 2.05 -17.64 9.56
N ASP A 14 0.75 -17.68 9.87
CA ASP A 14 -0.19 -18.74 9.47
C ASP A 14 -0.73 -18.59 8.04
N GLY A 15 -0.26 -17.59 7.28
CA GLY A 15 -0.73 -17.33 5.92
C GLY A 15 -1.98 -16.44 5.82
N THR A 16 -2.48 -15.90 6.93
CA THR A 16 -3.65 -15.01 6.95
C THR A 16 -3.29 -13.56 7.28
N THR A 17 -4.22 -12.64 7.03
CA THR A 17 -4.06 -11.20 7.34
C THR A 17 -5.39 -10.60 7.79
N GLY A 18 -5.34 -9.47 8.49
CA GLY A 18 -6.51 -8.76 9.02
C GLY A 18 -6.96 -7.61 8.13
N LEU A 19 -8.27 -7.45 7.97
CA LEU A 19 -8.90 -6.27 7.35
C LEU A 19 -9.24 -5.21 8.40
N VAL A 20 -9.57 -4.00 7.93
CA VAL A 20 -9.87 -2.84 8.79
C VAL A 20 -11.10 -3.06 9.69
N ASP A 21 -12.02 -3.93 9.27
CA ASP A 21 -13.21 -4.31 10.04
C ASP A 21 -12.94 -5.40 11.10
N GLY A 22 -11.69 -5.87 11.20
CA GLY A 22 -11.26 -6.91 12.13
C GLY A 22 -11.44 -8.35 11.60
N SER A 23 -12.06 -8.54 10.44
CA SER A 23 -12.13 -9.85 9.79
C SER A 23 -10.74 -10.31 9.31
N ARG A 24 -10.59 -11.62 9.08
CA ARG A 24 -9.34 -12.21 8.57
C ARG A 24 -9.61 -12.93 7.26
N CYS A 25 -8.65 -12.85 6.34
CA CYS A 25 -8.66 -13.57 5.07
C CYS A 25 -7.29 -14.19 4.80
N ALA A 26 -7.23 -15.14 3.86
CA ALA A 26 -5.97 -15.69 3.39
C ALA A 26 -5.18 -14.62 2.62
N LYS A 27 -3.85 -14.69 2.66
CA LYS A 27 -2.99 -13.71 1.95
C LYS A 27 -3.13 -13.76 0.43
N ASP A 28 -3.58 -14.89 -0.11
CA ASP A 28 -3.86 -15.12 -1.53
C ASP A 28 -5.34 -14.88 -1.91
N ASP A 29 -6.15 -14.33 -0.99
CA ASP A 29 -7.51 -13.89 -1.30
C ASP A 29 -7.50 -12.79 -2.37
N ALA A 30 -8.46 -12.83 -3.30
CA ALA A 30 -8.56 -11.86 -4.40
C ALA A 30 -8.62 -10.40 -3.93
N ARG A 31 -9.17 -10.14 -2.73
CA ARG A 31 -9.15 -8.80 -2.13
C ARG A 31 -7.74 -8.38 -1.73
N MET A 32 -6.94 -9.28 -1.17
CA MET A 32 -5.56 -8.98 -0.80
C MET A 32 -4.67 -8.77 -2.01
N GLU A 33 -4.89 -9.54 -3.08
CA GLU A 33 -4.25 -9.31 -4.38
C GLU A 33 -4.54 -7.90 -4.91
N ALA A 34 -5.80 -7.47 -4.88
CA ALA A 34 -6.18 -6.12 -5.31
C ALA A 34 -5.54 -5.02 -4.46
N ILE A 35 -5.48 -5.20 -3.13
CA ILE A 35 -4.81 -4.26 -2.22
C ILE A 35 -3.31 -4.19 -2.53
N GLY A 36 -2.66 -5.34 -2.72
CA GLY A 36 -1.25 -5.42 -3.08
C GLY A 36 -0.93 -4.73 -4.40
N ALA A 37 -1.77 -4.92 -5.42
CA ALA A 37 -1.60 -4.27 -6.72
C ALA A 37 -1.72 -2.73 -6.62
N VAL A 38 -2.62 -2.22 -5.78
CA VAL A 38 -2.73 -0.77 -5.52
C VAL A 38 -1.49 -0.25 -4.79
N ASP A 39 -0.99 -0.98 -3.79
CA ASP A 39 0.24 -0.62 -3.05
C ASP A 39 1.49 -0.63 -3.95
N GLU A 40 1.61 -1.62 -4.83
CA GLU A 40 2.68 -1.69 -5.83
C GLU A 40 2.60 -0.53 -6.83
N ALA A 41 1.41 -0.23 -7.35
CA ALA A 41 1.19 0.90 -8.23
C ALA A 41 1.55 2.22 -7.53
N ASN A 42 1.11 2.42 -6.28
CA ASN A 42 1.42 3.61 -5.49
C ASN A 42 2.93 3.76 -5.25
N SER A 43 3.63 2.65 -4.98
CA SER A 43 5.09 2.61 -4.86
C SER A 43 5.80 3.02 -6.16
N ALA A 44 5.32 2.52 -7.32
CA ALA A 44 5.86 2.90 -8.62
C ALA A 44 5.65 4.38 -8.95
N LEU A 45 4.49 4.96 -8.59
CA LEU A 45 4.26 6.41 -8.71
C LEU A 45 5.23 7.22 -7.85
N GLY A 46 5.56 6.75 -6.65
CA GLY A 46 6.56 7.37 -5.79
C GLY A 46 7.94 7.41 -6.43
N LEU A 47 8.36 6.30 -7.05
CA LEU A 47 9.62 6.26 -7.80
C LEU A 47 9.61 7.25 -8.98
N ALA A 48 8.51 7.31 -9.73
CA ALA A 48 8.36 8.25 -10.84
C ALA A 48 8.37 9.72 -10.35
N ALA A 49 7.76 10.01 -9.20
CA ALA A 49 7.75 11.35 -8.61
C ALA A 49 9.17 11.81 -8.24
N VAL A 50 10.01 10.91 -7.70
CA VAL A 50 11.44 11.20 -7.43
C VAL A 50 12.21 11.45 -8.72
N ALA A 51 11.99 10.63 -9.75
CA ALA A 51 12.68 10.78 -11.04
C ALA A 51 12.27 12.07 -11.78
N LEU A 52 11.09 12.62 -11.48
CA LEU A 52 10.52 13.81 -12.11
C LEU A 52 10.48 15.02 -11.17
N SER A 53 11.28 15.05 -10.09
CA SER A 53 11.18 16.03 -9.00
C SER A 53 11.23 17.50 -9.45
N ASP A 54 11.95 17.79 -10.53
CA ASP A 54 12.10 19.14 -11.09
C ASP A 54 11.06 19.47 -12.18
N GLY A 55 10.17 18.52 -12.50
CA GLY A 55 9.15 18.63 -13.53
C GLY A 55 7.76 18.99 -13.00
N PRO A 56 6.84 19.42 -13.88
CA PRO A 56 5.50 19.84 -13.48
C PRO A 56 4.61 18.68 -12.97
N HIS A 57 5.04 17.44 -13.18
CA HIS A 57 4.22 16.25 -12.92
C HIS A 57 4.39 15.67 -11.51
N ALA A 58 5.48 15.98 -10.79
CA ALA A 58 5.75 15.41 -9.47
C ALA A 58 4.60 15.67 -8.48
N SER A 59 4.07 16.89 -8.44
CA SER A 59 2.93 17.24 -7.57
C SER A 59 1.64 16.52 -7.93
N THR A 60 1.41 16.26 -9.23
CA THR A 60 0.25 15.49 -9.70
C THR A 60 0.38 14.03 -9.29
N LEU A 61 1.56 13.44 -9.42
CA LEU A 61 1.84 12.09 -8.96
C LEU A 61 1.63 11.97 -7.45
N SER A 62 2.18 12.88 -6.65
CA SER A 62 1.94 12.89 -5.19
C SER A 62 0.46 13.01 -4.83
N ARG A 63 -0.34 13.75 -5.62
CA ARG A 63 -1.79 13.81 -5.39
C ARG A 63 -2.45 12.46 -5.66
N ILE A 64 -2.11 11.82 -6.78
CA ILE A 64 -2.63 10.47 -7.11
C ILE A 64 -2.23 9.45 -6.04
N GLN A 65 -1.01 9.52 -5.51
CA GLN A 65 -0.55 8.63 -4.42
C GLN A 65 -1.38 8.76 -3.13
N ASN A 66 -2.01 9.91 -2.87
CA ASN A 66 -2.91 10.10 -1.73
C ASN A 66 -4.34 9.62 -2.02
N ASP A 67 -4.72 9.53 -3.30
CA ASP A 67 -6.04 9.04 -3.72
C ASP A 67 -6.08 7.50 -3.75
N LEU A 68 -4.93 6.85 -3.98
CA LEU A 68 -4.74 5.39 -3.92
C LEU A 68 -4.57 4.89 -2.48
#